data_AF-A0A1G5UU98-F1
#
_entry.id   AF-A0A1G5UU98-F1
#
_cell.length_a   1.000
_cell.length_b   1.000
_cell.length_c   1.000
_cell.angle_alpha   90.00
_cell.angle_beta   90.00
_cell.angle_gamma   90.00
#
_symmetry.space_group_name_H-M   'P 1'
#
loop_
_entity.id
_entity.type
_entity.pdbx_description
1 polymer ?
#
loop_
_entity_poly.entity_id
_entity_poly.type
_entity_poly.pdbx_seq_one_letter_code
_entity_poly.pdbx_strand_id
1 'polypeptide(L)'
;MKITKVTAALFLAALALAGTVSANQIKSVIAVDFLHVEVVMKEALPQEELTPDSQEWLKDPPFVFSGGVKMTGMPVKEDVRGYDNTYRIPVNGLDEDTIYTVSYRGEKKKTFKTYETEKEMSDRYKNRYGDYF
;
A
#
# COMPACT_ATOMS: atom_id res chain seq x y z
N MET A 1 -65.55 -28.40 11.04
CA MET A 1 -65.48 -26.97 11.39
C MET A 1 -64.09 -26.47 10.99
N LYS A 2 -64.09 -25.50 10.08
CA LYS A 2 -63.04 -24.57 9.60
C LYS A 2 -61.56 -24.86 9.89
N ILE A 3 -60.88 -25.10 8.77
CA ILE A 3 -59.45 -24.97 8.46
C ILE A 3 -58.91 -23.63 8.96
N THR A 4 -57.73 -23.62 9.61
CA THR A 4 -56.90 -22.41 9.67
C THR A 4 -55.49 -22.79 9.25
N LYS A 5 -55.15 -22.48 7.99
CA LYS A 5 -53.79 -22.53 7.46
C LYS A 5 -53.06 -21.32 8.05
N VAL A 6 -52.02 -21.56 8.84
CA VAL A 6 -51.08 -20.50 9.23
C VAL A 6 -49.99 -20.44 8.18
N THR A 7 -50.12 -19.45 7.31
CA THR A 7 -49.09 -19.04 6.35
C THR A 7 -47.99 -18.34 7.14
N ALA A 8 -46.78 -18.89 7.14
CA ALA A 8 -45.58 -18.18 7.56
C ALA A 8 -44.59 -18.20 6.40
N ALA A 9 -44.69 -17.17 5.56
CA ALA A 9 -43.66 -16.84 4.59
C ALA A 9 -42.46 -16.24 5.36
N LEU A 10 -41.36 -16.99 5.47
CA LEU A 10 -40.07 -16.41 5.83
C LEU A 10 -39.35 -16.02 4.54
N PHE A 11 -39.43 -14.74 4.21
CA PHE A 11 -38.57 -14.10 3.22
C PHE A 11 -37.57 -13.20 3.96
N LEU A 12 -36.29 -13.35 3.58
CA LEU A 12 -35.20 -12.36 3.64
C LEU A 12 -34.73 -11.84 5.02
N ALA A 13 -33.48 -12.15 5.36
CA ALA A 13 -32.38 -11.20 5.10
C ALA A 13 -31.03 -11.85 5.43
N ALA A 14 -30.32 -12.29 4.38
CA ALA A 14 -28.88 -12.37 4.45
C ALA A 14 -28.35 -10.93 4.37
N LEU A 15 -27.75 -10.43 5.46
CA LEU A 15 -26.86 -9.28 5.37
C LEU A 15 -25.49 -9.75 5.81
N ALA A 16 -24.70 -10.13 4.81
CA ALA A 16 -23.28 -10.37 4.96
C ALA A 16 -22.67 -9.15 5.67
N LEU A 17 -22.11 -9.37 6.86
CA LEU A 17 -21.06 -8.52 7.42
C LEU A 17 -19.79 -8.70 6.58
N ALA A 18 -19.87 -8.49 5.27
CA ALA A 18 -18.71 -8.13 4.49
C ALA A 18 -18.48 -6.67 4.86
N GLY A 19 -17.72 -6.45 5.95
CA GLY A 19 -17.18 -5.13 6.23
C GLY A 19 -16.59 -4.63 4.92
N THR A 20 -17.07 -3.49 4.44
CA THR A 20 -16.35 -2.76 3.42
C THR A 20 -15.04 -2.40 4.10
N VAL A 21 -14.00 -3.20 3.87
CA VAL A 21 -12.63 -2.79 4.18
C VAL A 21 -12.49 -1.49 3.40
N SER A 22 -12.55 -0.36 4.10
CA SER A 22 -12.21 0.93 3.53
C SER A 22 -10.83 0.71 2.91
N ALA A 23 -10.77 0.68 1.58
CA ALA A 23 -9.54 0.35 0.90
C ALA A 23 -8.54 1.46 1.20
N ASN A 24 -7.52 1.15 2.00
CA ASN A 24 -6.51 2.11 2.42
C ASN A 24 -5.89 2.76 1.18
N GLN A 25 -5.48 4.02 1.29
CA GLN A 25 -5.04 4.82 0.14
C GLN A 25 -3.63 5.34 0.35
N ILE A 26 -2.83 5.35 -0.71
CA ILE A 26 -1.53 6.02 -0.70
C ILE A 26 -1.80 7.54 -0.69
N LYS A 27 -1.34 8.25 0.34
CA LYS A 27 -1.36 9.73 0.38
C LYS A 27 -0.26 10.29 -0.52
N SER A 28 0.95 9.77 -0.36
CA SER A 28 2.12 10.19 -1.12
C SER A 28 3.16 9.10 -1.25
N VAL A 29 4.08 9.29 -2.20
CA VAL A 29 5.15 8.35 -2.53
C VAL A 29 6.41 9.14 -2.91
N ILE A 30 7.58 8.58 -2.62
CA ILE A 30 8.89 9.09 -3.05
C ILE A 30 9.87 7.92 -3.23
N ALA A 31 10.76 8.02 -4.23
CA ALA A 31 11.93 7.13 -4.31
C ALA A 31 12.97 7.59 -3.29
N VAL A 32 13.44 6.68 -2.44
CA VAL A 32 14.49 6.97 -1.44
C VAL A 32 15.87 6.79 -2.07
N ASP A 33 16.03 5.68 -2.79
CA ASP A 33 17.20 5.31 -3.59
C ASP A 33 16.73 4.39 -4.73
N PHE A 34 17.65 3.75 -5.47
CA PHE A 34 17.29 2.87 -6.59
C PHE A 34 16.70 1.52 -6.19
N LEU A 35 16.72 1.18 -4.90
CA LEU A 35 16.23 -0.09 -4.35
C LEU A 35 15.07 0.07 -3.36
N HIS A 36 14.70 1.30 -3.01
CA HIS A 36 13.66 1.57 -2.02
C HIS A 36 12.69 2.66 -2.46
N VAL A 37 11.39 2.36 -2.33
CA VAL A 37 10.31 3.32 -2.48
C VAL A 37 9.62 3.50 -1.15
N GLU A 38 9.38 4.74 -0.74
CA GLU A 38 8.64 5.05 0.47
C GLU A 38 7.24 5.55 0.15
N VAL A 39 6.25 5.01 0.85
CA VAL A 39 4.84 5.39 0.74
C VAL A 39 4.32 5.87 2.08
N VAL A 40 3.50 6.92 2.05
CA VAL A 40 2.73 7.38 3.21
C VAL A 40 1.29 6.94 2.98
N MET A 41 0.77 6.11 3.87
CA MET A 41 -0.58 5.57 3.77
C MET A 41 -1.59 6.44 4.51
N LYS A 42 -2.85 6.36 4.10
CA LYS A 42 -3.94 7.09 4.76
C LYS A 42 -4.18 6.55 6.16
N GLU A 43 -4.20 5.22 6.27
CA GLU A 43 -4.37 4.43 7.48
C GLU A 43 -3.17 3.48 7.63
N ALA A 44 -2.99 2.87 8.81
CA ALA A 44 -1.91 1.90 9.01
C ALA A 44 -2.11 0.67 8.11
N LEU A 45 -1.01 0.10 7.62
CA LEU A 45 -1.04 -1.22 6.99
C LEU A 45 -1.38 -2.30 8.03
N PRO A 46 -2.13 -3.34 7.63
CA PRO A 46 -2.42 -4.47 8.50
C PRO A 46 -1.13 -5.21 8.88
N GLN A 47 -1.08 -5.79 10.08
CA GLN A 47 0.13 -6.38 10.64
C GLN A 47 0.64 -7.54 9.77
N GLU A 48 -0.26 -8.26 9.13
CA GLU A 48 0.00 -9.38 8.23
C GLU A 48 0.79 -8.95 6.99
N GLU A 49 0.70 -7.68 6.58
CA GLU A 49 1.47 -7.09 5.49
C GLU A 49 2.84 -6.55 5.95
N LEU A 50 3.14 -6.62 7.25
CA LEU A 50 4.42 -6.19 7.83
C LEU A 50 5.23 -7.36 8.40
N THR A 51 4.61 -8.53 8.58
CA THR A 51 5.26 -9.71 9.17
C THR A 51 6.02 -10.53 8.12
N PRO A 52 7.33 -10.80 8.31
CA PRO A 52 8.13 -11.58 7.35
C PRO A 52 7.64 -13.01 7.10
N ASP A 53 6.94 -13.62 8.06
CA ASP A 53 6.51 -15.01 8.00
C ASP A 53 5.36 -15.26 7.01
N SER A 54 4.63 -14.21 6.61
CA SER A 54 3.58 -14.31 5.60
C SER A 54 4.19 -14.23 4.20
N GLN A 55 4.68 -15.33 3.63
CA GLN A 55 5.07 -15.37 2.20
C GLN A 55 3.90 -15.14 1.22
N GLU A 56 2.69 -14.84 1.71
CA GLU A 56 1.50 -14.57 0.92
C GLU A 56 1.67 -13.39 -0.03
N TRP A 57 2.45 -12.38 0.34
CA TRP A 57 2.74 -11.21 -0.51
C TRP A 57 3.45 -11.60 -1.82
N LEU A 58 4.16 -12.73 -1.88
CA LEU A 58 4.77 -13.21 -3.12
C LEU A 58 3.72 -13.62 -4.17
N LYS A 59 2.55 -14.08 -3.71
CA LYS A 59 1.44 -14.49 -4.56
C LYS A 59 0.52 -13.34 -4.88
N ASP A 60 0.27 -12.48 -3.89
CA ASP A 60 -0.63 -11.33 -3.98
C ASP A 60 0.01 -10.10 -3.32
N PRO A 61 0.94 -9.42 -4.02
CA PRO A 61 1.68 -8.30 -3.47
C PRO A 61 0.73 -7.11 -3.22
N PRO A 62 0.73 -6.52 -2.01
CA PRO A 62 -0.17 -5.41 -1.70
C PRO A 62 0.16 -4.17 -2.53
N PHE A 63 1.43 -3.97 -2.89
CA PHE A 63 1.87 -2.87 -3.76
C PHE A 63 2.28 -3.37 -5.14
N VAL A 64 1.75 -2.72 -6.17
CA VAL A 64 2.04 -3.04 -7.57
C VAL A 64 2.63 -1.80 -8.24
N PHE A 65 3.80 -1.96 -8.84
CA PHE A 65 4.54 -0.90 -9.52
C PHE A 65 4.46 -1.06 -11.05
N SER A 66 4.60 0.05 -11.78
CA SER A 66 4.76 0.01 -13.24
C SER A 66 6.19 -0.31 -13.67
N GLY A 67 6.40 -0.53 -14.97
CA GLY A 67 7.75 -0.65 -15.54
C GLY A 67 8.48 -1.95 -15.17
N GLY A 68 7.76 -2.98 -14.75
CA GLY A 68 8.37 -4.26 -14.38
C GLY A 68 9.02 -4.28 -13.00
N VAL A 69 8.91 -3.19 -12.24
CA VAL A 69 9.38 -3.07 -10.85
C VAL A 69 8.52 -3.97 -9.96
N LYS A 70 9.16 -4.71 -9.06
CA LYS A 70 8.53 -5.66 -8.14
C LYS A 70 9.08 -5.44 -6.74
N MET A 71 8.23 -5.66 -5.75
CA MET A 71 8.66 -5.78 -4.36
C MET A 71 9.63 -6.97 -4.23
N THR A 72 10.70 -6.77 -3.48
CA THR A 72 11.67 -7.83 -3.13
C THR A 72 11.56 -8.26 -1.66
N GLY A 73 10.72 -7.57 -0.89
CA GLY A 73 10.45 -7.85 0.50
C GLY A 73 9.22 -7.09 1.00
N MET A 74 8.88 -7.32 2.25
CA MET A 74 7.75 -6.68 2.91
C MET A 74 8.00 -5.19 3.14
N PRO A 75 6.95 -4.35 3.15
CA PRO A 75 7.04 -2.97 3.63
C PRO A 75 7.53 -2.92 5.08
N VAL A 76 8.50 -2.05 5.35
CA VAL A 76 9.03 -1.78 6.70
C VAL A 76 8.46 -0.46 7.18
N LYS A 77 7.90 -0.43 8.39
CA LYS A 77 7.39 0.81 8.98
C LYS A 77 8.54 1.74 9.34
N GLU A 78 8.46 2.99 8.90
CA GLU A 78 9.43 4.05 9.17
C GLU A 78 8.82 5.07 10.16
N ASP A 79 9.66 5.59 11.06
CA ASP A 79 9.29 6.67 11.97
C ASP A 79 9.69 8.03 11.37
N VAL A 80 8.79 8.62 10.59
CA VAL A 80 9.00 9.92 9.94
C VAL A 80 8.10 10.97 10.60
N ARG A 81 8.72 11.98 11.22
CA ARG A 81 8.00 13.00 12.00
C ARG A 81 6.98 13.74 11.13
N GLY A 82 5.72 13.72 11.56
CA GLY A 82 4.61 14.38 10.85
C GLY A 82 4.05 13.58 9.67
N TYR A 83 4.60 12.39 9.40
CA TYR A 83 4.13 11.46 8.38
C TYR A 83 3.86 10.11 9.01
N ASP A 84 2.75 10.02 9.74
CA ASP A 84 2.27 8.76 10.28
C ASP A 84 1.98 7.76 9.15
N ASN A 85 2.18 6.46 9.43
CA ASN A 85 1.96 5.36 8.47
C ASN A 85 2.87 5.46 7.23
N THR A 86 4.14 5.78 7.47
CA THR A 86 5.18 5.73 6.44
C THR A 86 5.80 4.34 6.38
N TYR A 87 5.95 3.82 5.16
CA TYR A 87 6.49 2.50 4.92
C TYR A 87 7.51 2.51 3.79
N ARG A 88 8.68 1.92 4.03
CA ARG A 88 9.73 1.70 3.04
C ARG A 88 9.57 0.32 2.41
N ILE A 89 9.47 0.29 1.10
CA ILE A 89 9.24 -0.90 0.30
C ILE A 89 10.51 -1.21 -0.48
N PRO A 90 11.18 -2.36 -0.24
CA PRO A 90 12.30 -2.79 -1.05
C PRO A 90 11.81 -3.28 -2.42
N VAL A 91 12.50 -2.87 -3.48
CA VAL A 91 12.19 -3.22 -4.86
C VAL A 91 13.40 -3.85 -5.55
N ASN A 92 13.19 -4.42 -6.74
CA ASN A 92 14.22 -5.09 -7.53
C ASN A 92 15.16 -4.15 -8.29
N GLY A 93 14.86 -2.86 -8.31
CA GLY A 93 15.62 -1.84 -9.04
C GLY A 93 14.70 -0.80 -9.67
N LEU A 94 15.17 0.44 -9.72
CA LEU A 94 14.58 1.54 -10.43
C LEU A 94 15.62 2.11 -11.40
N ASP A 95 15.17 2.49 -12.58
CA ASP A 95 16.00 3.15 -13.58
C ASP A 95 16.17 4.63 -13.23
N GLU A 96 17.29 5.21 -13.65
CA GLU A 96 17.58 6.64 -13.52
C GLU A 96 16.58 7.49 -14.32
N ASP A 97 16.32 8.71 -13.83
CA ASP A 97 15.45 9.74 -14.46
C ASP A 97 14.09 9.23 -15.00
N THR A 98 13.48 8.27 -14.30
CA THR A 98 12.29 7.55 -14.80
C THR A 98 11.05 7.83 -13.94
N ILE A 99 9.88 7.91 -14.60
CA ILE A 99 8.59 8.11 -13.94
C ILE A 99 7.88 6.76 -13.79
N TYR A 100 7.51 6.45 -12.55
CA TYR A 100 6.81 5.23 -12.18
C TYR A 100 5.44 5.53 -11.55
N THR A 101 4.61 4.49 -11.47
CA THR A 101 3.39 4.49 -10.69
C THR A 101 3.39 3.34 -9.70
N VAL A 102 2.74 3.55 -8.54
CA VAL A 102 2.45 2.52 -7.55
C VAL A 102 0.97 2.55 -7.17
N SER A 103 0.35 1.39 -7.01
CA SER A 103 -0.99 1.22 -6.42
C SER A 103 -0.93 0.27 -5.24
N TYR A 104 -1.83 0.49 -4.28
CA TYR A 104 -2.06 -0.42 -3.15
C TYR A 104 -3.38 -1.16 -3.36
N ARG A 105 -3.39 -2.50 -3.37
CA ARG A 105 -4.61 -3.35 -3.48
C ARG A 105 -5.57 -2.94 -4.63
N GLY A 106 -5.02 -2.48 -5.75
CA GLY A 106 -5.80 -2.04 -6.91
C GLY A 106 -6.39 -0.63 -6.81
N GLU A 107 -6.15 0.08 -5.71
CA GLU A 107 -6.58 1.47 -5.51
C GLU A 107 -5.87 2.46 -6.43
N LYS A 108 -6.34 3.71 -6.38
CA LYS A 108 -5.84 4.81 -7.23
C LYS A 108 -4.30 4.89 -7.20
N LYS A 109 -3.72 4.76 -8.39
CA LYS A 109 -2.27 4.87 -8.63
C LYS A 109 -1.73 6.23 -8.21
N LYS A 110 -0.52 6.22 -7.67
CA LYS A 110 0.30 7.40 -7.40
C LYS A 110 1.56 7.37 -8.24
N THR A 111 1.91 8.53 -8.78
CA THR A 111 3.12 8.72 -9.59
C THR A 111 4.28 9.18 -8.71
N PHE A 112 5.46 8.66 -8.99
CA PHE A 112 6.73 9.14 -8.44
C PHE A 112 7.81 9.12 -9.51
N LYS A 113 8.92 9.79 -9.23
CA LYS A 113 10.04 9.96 -10.16
C LYS A 113 11.35 9.59 -9.46
N THR A 114 12.22 8.87 -10.15
CA THR A 114 13.64 8.74 -9.83
C THR A 114 14.45 9.82 -10.53
N TYR A 115 15.67 10.04 -10.05
CA TYR A 115 16.56 11.08 -10.57
C TYR A 115 17.89 10.47 -11.02
N GLU A 116 18.72 11.25 -11.69
CA GLU A 116 19.99 10.78 -12.27
C GLU A 116 20.95 10.23 -11.20
N THR A 117 20.86 10.69 -9.96
CA THR A 117 21.77 10.27 -8.89
C THR A 117 21.05 9.96 -7.58
N GLU A 118 21.59 9.02 -6.81
CA GLU A 118 21.15 8.78 -5.42
C GLU A 118 21.28 10.04 -4.56
N LYS A 119 22.31 10.86 -4.83
CA LYS A 119 22.48 12.13 -4.14
C LYS A 119 21.26 13.04 -4.33
N GLU A 120 20.76 13.19 -5.55
CA GLU A 120 19.58 14.01 -5.79
C GLU A 120 18.33 13.43 -5.11
N MET A 121 18.15 12.10 -5.14
CA MET A 121 17.05 11.44 -4.42
C MET A 121 17.15 11.69 -2.91
N SER A 122 18.34 11.55 -2.33
CA SER A 122 18.61 11.82 -0.92
C SER A 122 18.36 13.29 -0.57
N ASP A 123 18.85 14.23 -1.36
CA ASP A 123 18.64 15.66 -1.15
C ASP A 123 17.14 16.00 -1.20
N ARG A 124 16.38 15.39 -2.11
CA ARG A 124 14.91 15.56 -2.20
C ARG A 124 14.17 14.90 -1.04
N TYR A 125 14.62 13.74 -0.59
CA TYR A 125 14.09 13.08 0.59
C TYR A 125 14.26 13.98 1.83
N LYS A 126 15.47 14.51 2.03
CA LYS A 126 15.79 15.47 3.11
C LYS A 126 14.97 16.75 3.00
N ASN A 127 14.78 17.29 1.80
CA ASN A 127 13.95 18.48 1.60
C ASN A 127 12.47 18.23 1.93
N ARG A 128 11.98 17.02 1.68
CA ARG A 128 10.58 16.65 1.93
C ARG A 128 10.31 16.47 3.42
N TYR A 129 11.19 15.76 4.11
CA TYR A 129 10.92 15.33 5.48
C TYR A 129 11.75 16.11 6.51
N GLY A 130 12.94 16.58 6.16
CA GLY A 130 14.00 17.03 7.08
C GLY A 130 15.20 16.08 7.08
N ASP A 131 16.28 16.48 7.74
CA ASP A 131 17.43 15.58 7.97
C ASP A 131 17.11 14.65 9.15
N TYR A 132 16.97 13.35 8.88
CA TYR A 132 16.74 12.30 9.91
C TYR A 132 17.97 11.39 10.09
N PHE A 133 19.12 11.81 9.57
CA PHE A 133 20.39 11.10 9.66
C PHE A 133 21.43 11.96 10.40
#